data_AF-A0A291DJJ2-F1
#
_entry.id   AF-A0A291DJJ2-F1
#
_cell.length_a   1.000
_cell.length_b   1.000
_cell.length_c   1.000
_cell.angle_alpha   90.00
_cell.angle_beta   90.00
_cell.angle_gamma   90.00
#
_symmetry.space_group_name_H-M   'P 1'
#
loop_
_entity.id
_entity.type
_entity.pdbx_description
1 polymer ?
#
loop_
_entity_poly.entity_id
_entity_poly.type
_entity_poly.pdbx_seq_one_letter_code
_entity_poly.pdbx_strand_id
1 'polypeptide(L)'
;MKKIQTGLFRLFTVTAYFAKLNLLWLFFTLLGLGIFGFGPATAVTIKCLHDFRKTGHDYSAVAFWQAYKQAFRTFSLFGIGLLSTVLLLLFNLRITHFFPTEMAWLRPVYLLLTILLLYTAFISFMTYAKAEQHAWKQTLYVSIFLVFRYPLQGLALLFTWYLLFLLLTAKTSLLLVFGLVIFLFFAEFFHGQMIEKTKQLQAKRGSVHEVPEADQSL
;
A
#
# COMPACT_ATOMS: atom_id res chain seq x y z
N MET A 1 -18.81 -21.57 -24.35
CA MET A 1 -19.73 -21.45 -23.18
C MET A 1 -19.05 -21.77 -21.85
N LYS A 2 -18.41 -22.94 -21.67
CA LYS A 2 -17.71 -23.30 -20.41
C LYS A 2 -16.67 -22.26 -19.92
N LYS A 3 -15.84 -21.70 -20.83
CA LYS A 3 -14.85 -20.65 -20.48
C LYS A 3 -15.48 -19.38 -19.89
N ILE A 4 -16.65 -18.99 -20.39
CA ILE A 4 -17.38 -17.80 -19.91
C ILE A 4 -17.97 -18.07 -18.52
N GLN A 5 -18.53 -19.27 -18.30
CA GLN A 5 -19.05 -19.68 -16.99
C GLN A 5 -17.93 -19.74 -15.93
N THR A 6 -16.76 -20.30 -16.27
CA THR A 6 -15.61 -20.34 -15.37
C THR A 6 -15.08 -18.94 -15.06
N GLY A 7 -15.01 -18.07 -16.07
CA GLY A 7 -14.57 -16.68 -15.88
C GLY A 7 -15.53 -15.89 -14.98
N LEU A 8 -16.83 -16.02 -15.21
CA LEU A 8 -17.86 -15.35 -14.42
C LEU A 8 -17.88 -15.85 -12.97
N PHE A 9 -17.80 -17.17 -12.77
CA PHE A 9 -17.70 -17.76 -11.43
C PHE A 9 -16.50 -17.21 -10.67
N ARG A 10 -15.34 -17.12 -11.32
CA ARG A 10 -14.13 -16.56 -10.71
C ARG A 10 -14.31 -15.09 -10.32
N LEU A 11 -14.95 -14.29 -11.16
CA LEU A 11 -15.23 -12.89 -10.82
C LEU A 11 -16.12 -12.76 -9.57
N PHE A 12 -17.17 -13.59 -9.46
CA PHE A 12 -18.02 -13.60 -8.27
C PHE A 12 -17.25 -14.03 -7.02
N THR A 13 -16.40 -15.05 -7.11
CA THR A 13 -15.57 -15.49 -5.98
C THR A 13 -14.61 -14.40 -5.52
N VAL A 14 -13.90 -13.74 -6.46
CA VAL A 14 -13.00 -12.62 -6.15
C VAL A 14 -13.75 -11.48 -5.49
N THR A 15 -14.92 -11.13 -6.03
CA THR A 15 -15.75 -10.04 -5.50
C THR A 15 -16.25 -10.37 -4.09
N ALA A 16 -16.71 -11.60 -3.86
CA ALA A 16 -17.14 -12.08 -2.55
C ALA A 16 -15.98 -12.07 -1.53
N TYR A 17 -14.78 -12.47 -1.96
CA TYR A 17 -13.58 -12.41 -1.12
C TYR A 17 -13.25 -10.97 -0.72
N PHE A 18 -13.30 -10.02 -1.66
CA PHE A 18 -13.04 -8.61 -1.37
C PHE A 18 -14.07 -8.02 -0.41
N ALA A 19 -15.35 -8.35 -0.57
CA ALA A 19 -16.40 -7.96 0.36
C ALA A 19 -16.12 -8.49 1.78
N LYS A 20 -15.83 -9.80 1.88
CA LYS A 20 -15.48 -10.45 3.16
C LYS A 20 -14.28 -9.75 3.81
N LEU A 21 -13.23 -9.46 3.05
CA LEU A 21 -12.02 -8.83 3.57
C LEU A 21 -12.27 -7.38 4.01
N ASN A 22 -13.16 -6.65 3.33
CA ASN A 22 -13.49 -5.27 3.70
C ASN A 22 -14.31 -5.22 4.99
N LEU A 23 -15.25 -6.16 5.17
CA LEU A 23 -15.99 -6.33 6.42
C LEU A 23 -15.09 -6.73 7.58
N LEU A 24 -14.15 -7.66 7.35
CA LEU A 24 -13.11 -7.99 8.34
C LEU A 24 -12.29 -6.75 8.69
N TRP A 25 -11.77 -6.04 7.69
CA TRP A 25 -11.00 -4.82 7.92
C TRP A 25 -11.77 -3.80 8.76
N LEU A 26 -13.04 -3.57 8.45
CA LEU A 26 -13.89 -2.62 9.18
C LEU A 26 -14.15 -3.09 10.62
N PHE A 27 -14.55 -4.35 10.79
CA PHE A 27 -14.81 -4.94 12.11
C PHE A 27 -13.59 -4.86 13.02
N PHE A 28 -12.41 -5.23 12.51
CA PHE A 28 -11.16 -5.20 13.28
C PHE A 28 -10.61 -3.79 13.51
N THR A 29 -10.91 -2.85 12.62
CA THR A 29 -10.63 -1.43 12.86
C THR A 29 -11.47 -0.92 14.03
N LEU A 30 -12.77 -1.23 14.06
CA LEU A 30 -13.67 -0.86 15.16
C LEU A 30 -13.28 -1.54 16.48
N LEU A 31 -12.92 -2.82 16.44
CA LEU A 31 -12.46 -3.58 17.61
C LEU A 31 -11.22 -2.96 18.27
N GLY A 32 -10.31 -2.40 17.46
CA GLY A 32 -9.15 -1.65 17.95
C GLY A 32 -9.43 -0.18 18.26
N LEU A 33 -10.64 0.18 18.70
CA LEU A 33 -11.04 1.57 19.02
C LEU A 33 -10.88 2.55 17.84
N GLY A 34 -10.98 2.06 16.60
CA GLY A 34 -10.79 2.85 15.39
C GLY A 34 -9.31 3.15 15.11
N ILE A 35 -8.71 4.10 15.85
CA ILE A 35 -7.37 4.64 15.57
C ILE A 35 -6.29 3.57 15.76
N PHE A 36 -6.35 2.81 16.86
CA PHE A 36 -5.36 1.75 17.12
C PHE A 36 -5.59 0.54 16.21
N GLY A 37 -6.84 0.26 15.82
CA GLY A 37 -7.20 -0.84 14.93
C GLY A 37 -6.89 -0.59 13.46
N PHE A 38 -6.88 0.66 13.01
CA PHE A 38 -6.71 1.04 11.60
C PHE A 38 -5.39 0.52 11.01
N GLY A 39 -4.28 0.76 11.70
CA GLY A 39 -2.96 0.29 11.29
C GLY A 39 -2.87 -1.24 11.13
N PRO A 40 -3.10 -2.04 12.19
CA PRO A 40 -3.00 -3.49 12.12
C PRO A 40 -4.03 -4.12 11.18
N ALA A 41 -5.27 -3.62 11.12
CA ALA A 41 -6.26 -4.12 10.16
C ALA A 41 -5.77 -3.92 8.71
N THR A 42 -5.25 -2.72 8.40
CA THR A 42 -4.72 -2.42 7.07
C THR A 42 -3.51 -3.28 6.73
N ALA A 43 -2.57 -3.46 7.67
CA ALA A 43 -1.39 -4.29 7.49
C ALA A 43 -1.74 -5.75 7.16
N VAL A 44 -2.69 -6.34 7.90
CA VAL A 44 -3.14 -7.72 7.65
C VAL A 44 -3.88 -7.82 6.32
N THR A 45 -4.76 -6.86 6.00
CA THR A 45 -5.46 -6.83 4.71
C THR A 45 -4.48 -6.81 3.52
N ILE A 46 -3.41 -6.02 3.60
CA ILE A 46 -2.36 -5.99 2.55
C ILE A 46 -1.70 -7.36 2.40
N LYS A 47 -1.35 -8.03 3.50
CA LYS A 47 -0.77 -9.38 3.47
C LYS A 47 -1.75 -10.38 2.83
N CYS A 48 -3.01 -10.37 3.26
CA CYS A 48 -4.04 -11.24 2.69
C CYS A 48 -4.26 -11.00 1.19
N LEU A 49 -4.21 -9.75 0.72
CA LEU A 49 -4.31 -9.43 -0.71
C LEU A 49 -3.07 -9.85 -1.49
N HIS A 50 -1.88 -9.65 -0.92
CA HIS A 50 -0.62 -10.10 -1.52
C HIS A 50 -0.61 -11.62 -1.74
N ASP A 51 -0.99 -12.36 -0.72
CA ASP A 51 -1.01 -13.82 -0.74
C ASP A 51 -2.13 -14.35 -1.62
N PHE A 52 -3.32 -13.73 -1.59
CA PHE A 52 -4.41 -14.05 -2.49
C PHE A 52 -4.01 -13.85 -3.96
N ARG A 53 -3.29 -12.78 -4.28
CA ARG A 53 -2.81 -12.54 -5.64
C ARG A 53 -1.82 -13.61 -6.12
N LYS A 54 -0.98 -14.12 -5.21
CA LYS A 54 0.03 -15.15 -5.51
C LYS A 54 -0.54 -16.56 -5.60
N THR A 55 -1.43 -16.90 -4.67
CA THR A 55 -1.86 -18.29 -4.44
C THR A 55 -3.30 -18.55 -4.85
N GLY A 56 -4.13 -17.50 -4.96
CA GLY A 56 -5.57 -17.61 -5.15
C GLY A 56 -6.33 -18.10 -3.92
N HIS A 57 -5.67 -18.25 -2.77
CA HIS A 57 -6.31 -18.74 -1.55
C HIS A 57 -6.94 -17.62 -0.72
N ASP A 58 -8.21 -17.87 -0.37
CA ASP A 58 -8.99 -17.05 0.52
C ASP A 58 -8.54 -17.20 1.98
N TYR A 59 -8.31 -16.08 2.66
CA TYR A 59 -8.08 -16.08 4.10
C TYR A 59 -9.37 -16.34 4.89
N SER A 60 -9.27 -17.16 5.93
CA SER A 60 -10.34 -17.37 6.91
C SER A 60 -10.35 -16.24 7.94
N ALA A 61 -11.51 -15.99 8.57
CA ALA A 61 -11.63 -15.00 9.64
C ALA A 61 -10.73 -15.34 10.85
N VAL A 62 -10.53 -16.63 11.13
CA VAL A 62 -9.66 -17.11 12.21
C VAL A 62 -8.20 -16.78 11.92
N ALA A 63 -7.74 -17.01 10.68
CA ALA A 63 -6.39 -16.64 10.25
C ALA A 63 -6.20 -15.12 10.31
N PHE A 64 -7.20 -14.34 9.89
CA PHE A 64 -7.17 -12.88 9.99
C PHE A 64 -7.05 -12.41 11.46
N TRP A 65 -7.82 -13.01 12.38
CA TRP A 65 -7.74 -12.72 13.82
C TRP A 65 -6.35 -12.98 14.39
N GLN A 66 -5.73 -14.11 14.05
CA GLN A 66 -4.39 -14.45 14.51
C GLN A 66 -3.35 -13.46 13.99
N ALA A 67 -3.39 -13.15 12.68
CA ALA A 67 -2.52 -12.17 12.06
C ALA A 67 -2.72 -10.76 12.64
N TYR A 68 -3.96 -10.37 12.95
CA TYR A 68 -4.28 -9.08 13.56
C TYR A 68 -3.66 -8.93 14.94
N LYS A 69 -3.78 -9.93 15.81
CA LYS A 69 -3.16 -9.90 17.15
C LYS A 69 -1.65 -9.76 17.08
N GLN A 70 -1.00 -10.46 16.15
CA GLN A 70 0.44 -10.35 15.94
C GLN A 70 0.84 -8.97 15.41
N ALA A 71 0.03 -8.39 14.52
CA ALA A 71 0.27 -7.07 13.95
C ALA A 71 -0.06 -5.93 14.92
N PHE A 72 -0.92 -6.15 15.92
CA PHE A 72 -1.55 -5.08 16.72
C PHE A 72 -0.52 -4.13 17.32
N ARG A 73 0.44 -4.64 18.11
CA ARG A 73 1.40 -3.79 18.83
C ARG A 73 2.26 -2.96 17.87
N THR A 74 2.83 -3.61 16.85
CA THR A 74 3.74 -2.95 15.92
C THR A 74 3.01 -1.97 15.02
N PHE A 75 1.89 -2.40 14.41
CA PHE A 75 1.19 -1.58 13.42
C PHE A 75 0.22 -0.56 14.01
N SER A 76 -0.14 -0.65 15.30
CA SER A 76 -0.87 0.44 15.97
C SER A 76 -0.02 1.70 16.01
N LEU A 77 1.24 1.59 16.43
CA LEU A 77 2.16 2.74 16.50
C LEU A 77 2.44 3.31 15.11
N PHE A 78 2.70 2.45 14.11
CA PHE A 78 2.86 2.90 12.72
C PHE A 78 1.59 3.55 12.17
N GLY A 79 0.41 3.00 12.48
CA GLY A 79 -0.87 3.56 12.07
C GLY A 79 -1.10 4.96 12.66
N ILE A 80 -0.82 5.14 13.95
CA ILE A 80 -0.88 6.45 14.62
C ILE A 80 0.11 7.42 14.00
N GLY A 81 1.35 6.99 13.76
CA GLY A 81 2.37 7.80 13.11
C GLY A 81 1.94 8.24 11.71
N LEU A 82 1.35 7.34 10.93
CA LEU A 82 0.84 7.63 9.59
C LEU A 82 -0.33 8.63 9.65
N LEU A 83 -1.33 8.40 10.51
CA LEU A 83 -2.46 9.31 10.69
C LEU A 83 -2.00 10.70 11.16
N SER A 84 -1.06 10.75 12.11
CA SER A 84 -0.47 12.00 12.60
C SER A 84 0.27 12.74 11.49
N THR A 85 1.03 12.02 10.65
CA THR A 85 1.72 12.59 9.49
C THR A 85 0.73 13.17 8.49
N VAL A 86 -0.35 12.44 8.18
CA VAL A 86 -1.42 12.94 7.29
C VAL A 86 -2.05 14.21 7.85
N LEU A 87 -2.43 14.22 9.12
CA LEU A 87 -3.04 15.38 9.78
C LEU A 87 -2.10 16.60 9.77
N LEU A 88 -0.82 16.40 10.09
CA LEU A 88 0.18 17.46 10.09
C LEU A 88 0.40 18.03 8.68
N LEU A 89 0.43 17.19 7.65
CA LEU A 89 0.58 17.63 6.27
C LEU A 89 -0.65 18.41 5.78
N LEU A 90 -1.86 17.97 6.13
CA LEU A 90 -3.10 18.71 5.81
C LEU A 90 -3.13 20.07 6.52
N PHE A 91 -2.67 20.13 7.77
CA PHE A 91 -2.55 21.39 8.51
C PHE A 91 -1.56 22.34 7.85
N ASN A 92 -0.38 21.85 7.43
CA ASN A 92 0.60 22.63 6.67
C ASN A 92 0.01 23.18 5.38
N LEU A 93 -0.71 22.36 4.60
CA LEU A 93 -1.40 22.84 3.38
C LEU A 93 -2.40 23.95 3.68
N ARG A 94 -3.15 23.85 4.78
CA ARG A 94 -4.10 24.89 5.18
C ARG A 94 -3.41 26.21 5.52
N ILE A 95 -2.23 26.16 6.15
CA ILE A 95 -1.45 27.37 6.46
C ILE A 95 -1.05 28.12 5.18
N THR A 96 -0.76 27.41 4.08
CA THR A 96 -0.39 28.05 2.80
C THR A 96 -1.49 28.93 2.20
N HIS A 97 -2.73 28.82 2.69
CA HIS A 97 -3.82 29.71 2.29
C HIS A 97 -3.66 31.14 2.83
N PHE A 98 -2.95 31.29 3.96
CA PHE A 98 -2.69 32.59 4.60
C PHE A 98 -1.40 33.27 4.10
N PHE A 99 -0.72 32.68 3.10
CA PHE A 99 0.48 33.28 2.53
C PHE A 99 0.14 34.57 1.76
N PRO A 100 0.98 35.62 1.86
CA PRO A 100 0.85 36.82 1.04
C PRO A 100 0.91 36.50 -0.46
N THR A 101 0.32 37.36 -1.30
CA THR A 101 0.28 37.19 -2.75
C THR A 101 1.68 37.04 -3.38
N GLU A 102 2.67 37.77 -2.86
CA GLU A 102 4.09 37.66 -3.27
C GLU A 102 4.68 36.25 -3.08
N MET A 103 4.09 35.46 -2.18
CA MET A 103 4.50 34.10 -1.84
C MET A 103 3.56 33.03 -2.42
N ALA A 104 2.62 33.41 -3.30
CA ALA A 104 1.64 32.47 -3.86
C ALA A 104 2.28 31.29 -4.61
N TRP A 105 3.47 31.49 -5.18
CA TRP A 105 4.25 30.46 -5.88
C TRP A 105 4.73 29.33 -4.95
N LEU A 106 4.79 29.54 -3.63
CA LEU A 106 5.13 28.48 -2.68
C LEU A 106 4.01 27.44 -2.53
N ARG A 107 2.75 27.83 -2.78
CA ARG A 107 1.59 26.93 -2.62
C ARG A 107 1.70 25.63 -3.43
N PRO A 108 1.97 25.66 -4.76
CA PRO A 108 2.17 24.43 -5.53
C PRO A 108 3.40 23.62 -5.06
N VAL A 109 4.45 24.27 -4.56
CA VAL A 109 5.64 23.57 -4.02
C VAL A 109 5.27 22.78 -2.75
N TYR A 110 4.57 23.40 -1.81
CA TYR A 110 4.07 22.71 -0.60
C TYR A 110 3.09 21.59 -0.93
N LEU A 111 2.25 21.77 -1.94
CA LEU A 111 1.34 20.72 -2.42
C LEU A 111 2.13 19.51 -2.95
N LEU A 112 3.13 19.75 -3.80
CA LEU A 112 3.99 18.70 -4.34
C LEU A 112 4.73 17.95 -3.22
N LEU A 113 5.32 18.68 -2.28
CA LEU A 113 6.03 18.09 -1.13
C LEU A 113 5.08 17.26 -0.25
N THR A 114 3.85 17.73 -0.03
CA THR A 114 2.84 16.98 0.71
C THR A 114 2.48 15.67 0.02
N ILE A 115 2.24 15.70 -1.30
CA ILE A 115 1.95 14.50 -2.09
C ILE A 115 3.13 13.52 -2.03
N LEU A 116 4.37 14.01 -2.17
CA LEU A 116 5.58 13.18 -2.13
C LEU A 116 5.78 12.53 -0.76
N LEU A 117 5.57 13.27 0.33
CA LEU A 117 5.70 12.76 1.70
C LEU A 117 4.61 11.75 2.02
N LEU A 118 3.35 12.02 1.65
CA LEU A 118 2.25 11.06 1.80
C LEU A 118 2.52 9.77 1.02
N TYR A 119 2.97 9.91 -0.22
CA TYR A 119 3.33 8.77 -1.06
C TYR A 119 4.45 7.93 -0.43
N THR A 120 5.51 8.59 0.06
CA THR A 120 6.63 7.92 0.72
C THR A 120 6.20 7.22 2.01
N ALA A 121 5.37 7.87 2.83
CA ALA A 121 4.84 7.29 4.07
C ALA A 121 3.98 6.05 3.77
N PHE A 122 3.13 6.12 2.75
CA PHE A 122 2.27 5.01 2.35
C PHE A 122 3.07 3.82 1.78
N ILE A 123 4.04 4.07 0.90
CA ILE A 123 4.93 3.01 0.38
C ILE A 123 5.74 2.38 1.53
N SER A 124 6.21 3.20 2.48
CA SER A 124 6.92 2.71 3.66
C SER A 124 6.06 1.78 4.50
N PHE A 125 4.80 2.14 4.73
CA PHE A 125 3.83 1.30 5.41
C PHE A 125 3.61 -0.03 4.67
N MET A 126 3.42 -0.01 3.34
CA MET A 126 3.24 -1.22 2.52
C MET A 126 4.46 -2.13 2.56
N THR A 127 5.65 -1.56 2.40
CA THR A 127 6.91 -2.32 2.44
C THR A 127 7.10 -2.95 3.82
N TYR A 128 6.82 -2.21 4.89
CA TYR A 128 6.94 -2.71 6.26
C TYR A 128 5.89 -3.77 6.58
N ALA A 129 4.66 -3.59 6.11
CA ALA A 129 3.59 -4.58 6.24
C ALA A 129 3.97 -5.92 5.62
N LYS A 130 4.73 -5.92 4.52
CA LYS A 130 5.17 -7.16 3.85
C LYS A 130 6.55 -7.65 4.26
N ALA A 131 7.31 -6.87 5.03
CA ALA A 131 8.66 -7.25 5.44
C ALA A 131 8.59 -8.35 6.51
N GLU A 132 9.30 -9.45 6.26
CA GLU A 132 9.51 -10.51 7.25
C GLU A 132 10.51 -10.10 8.34
N GLN A 133 11.40 -9.13 8.05
CA GLN A 133 12.42 -8.64 8.97
C GLN A 133 12.17 -7.18 9.40
N HIS A 134 12.23 -6.93 10.70
CA HIS A 134 11.75 -5.71 11.36
C HIS A 134 12.68 -4.48 11.30
N ALA A 135 13.62 -4.42 10.35
CA ALA A 135 14.56 -3.31 10.25
C ALA A 135 13.90 -2.05 9.63
N TRP A 136 13.21 -1.26 10.46
CA TRP A 136 12.47 -0.06 10.04
C TRP A 136 13.31 0.92 9.19
N LYS A 137 14.59 1.11 9.52
CA LYS A 137 15.50 1.98 8.76
C LYS A 137 15.67 1.49 7.34
N GLN A 138 15.95 0.21 7.17
CA GLN A 138 16.14 -0.40 5.86
C GLN A 138 14.85 -0.30 5.04
N THR A 139 13.69 -0.51 5.65
CA THR A 139 12.40 -0.34 4.99
C THR A 139 12.17 1.08 4.50
N LEU A 140 12.55 2.10 5.27
CA LEU A 140 12.45 3.50 4.84
C LEU A 140 13.37 3.79 3.66
N TYR A 141 14.64 3.36 3.72
CA TYR A 141 15.58 3.57 2.62
C TYR A 141 15.10 2.92 1.33
N VAL A 142 14.63 1.68 1.40
CA VAL A 142 14.07 0.96 0.24
C VAL A 142 12.85 1.70 -0.29
N SER A 143 11.95 2.16 0.58
CA SER A 143 10.74 2.88 0.17
C SER A 143 11.03 4.21 -0.51
N ILE A 144 11.97 4.99 0.01
CA ILE A 144 12.44 6.23 -0.62
C ILE A 144 13.05 5.91 -1.99
N PHE A 145 13.94 4.91 -2.08
CA PHE A 145 14.52 4.49 -3.35
C PHE A 145 13.45 4.10 -4.37
N LEU A 146 12.46 3.32 -3.95
CA LEU A 146 11.34 2.88 -4.80
C LEU A 146 10.51 4.06 -5.35
N VAL A 147 10.22 5.04 -4.49
CA VAL A 147 9.46 6.26 -4.85
C VAL A 147 10.13 7.01 -6.00
N PHE A 148 11.43 7.24 -5.93
CA PHE A 148 12.18 7.97 -6.95
C PHE A 148 12.52 7.12 -8.19
N ARG A 149 12.73 5.82 -8.01
CA ARG A 149 13.10 4.90 -9.11
C ARG A 149 11.94 4.61 -10.05
N TYR A 150 10.71 4.56 -9.54
CA TYR A 150 9.52 4.12 -10.27
C TYR A 150 8.39 5.15 -10.25
N PRO A 151 8.61 6.36 -10.83
CA PRO A 151 7.62 7.44 -10.79
C PRO A 151 6.32 7.09 -11.54
N LEU A 152 6.38 6.30 -12.62
CA LEU A 152 5.19 5.87 -13.37
C LEU A 152 4.26 5.00 -12.53
N GLN A 153 4.80 4.06 -11.75
CA GLN A 153 4.01 3.27 -10.81
C GLN A 153 3.48 4.14 -9.66
N GLY A 154 4.23 5.16 -9.24
CA GLY A 154 3.75 6.18 -8.31
C GLY A 154 2.54 6.93 -8.85
N LEU A 155 2.56 7.36 -10.12
CA LEU A 155 1.41 8.00 -10.78
C LEU A 155 0.20 7.06 -10.84
N ALA A 156 0.40 5.78 -11.15
CA ALA A 156 -0.70 4.80 -11.14
C ALA A 156 -1.30 4.61 -9.72
N LEU A 157 -0.47 4.68 -8.68
CA LEU A 157 -0.94 4.64 -7.30
C LEU A 157 -1.70 5.91 -6.90
N LEU A 158 -1.21 7.09 -7.29
CA LEU A 158 -1.91 8.35 -7.08
C LEU A 158 -3.26 8.40 -7.81
N PHE A 159 -3.32 7.84 -9.01
CA PHE A 159 -4.58 7.65 -9.73
C PHE A 159 -5.54 6.74 -8.97
N THR A 160 -5.04 5.66 -8.35
CA THR A 160 -5.85 4.78 -7.50
C THR A 160 -6.40 5.53 -6.27
N TRP A 161 -5.58 6.40 -5.65
CA TRP A 161 -6.01 7.30 -4.58
C TRP A 161 -7.13 8.25 -5.03
N TYR A 162 -6.98 8.83 -6.22
CA TYR A 162 -8.00 9.71 -6.80
C TYR A 162 -9.33 8.98 -7.05
N LEU A 163 -9.28 7.74 -7.55
CA LEU A 163 -10.49 6.92 -7.71
C LEU A 163 -11.17 6.60 -6.37
N LEU A 164 -10.38 6.30 -5.32
CA LEU A 164 -10.92 6.11 -3.97
C LEU A 164 -11.60 7.39 -3.46
N PHE A 165 -10.98 8.55 -3.69
CA PHE A 165 -11.55 9.84 -3.31
C PHE A 165 -12.90 10.10 -4.02
N LEU A 166 -12.99 9.85 -5.33
CA LEU A 166 -14.26 9.97 -6.06
C LEU A 166 -15.32 9.01 -5.49
N LEU A 167 -14.95 7.77 -5.19
CA LEU A 167 -15.85 6.78 -4.60
C LEU A 167 -16.36 7.22 -3.21
N LEU A 168 -15.49 7.83 -2.38
CA LEU A 168 -15.85 8.41 -1.09
C LEU A 168 -16.88 9.55 -1.24
N THR A 169 -16.70 10.41 -2.24
CA THR A 169 -17.62 11.54 -2.48
C THR A 169 -18.96 11.14 -3.08
N ALA A 170 -19.04 9.97 -3.72
CA ALA A 170 -20.27 9.47 -4.34
C ALA A 170 -21.37 9.05 -3.35
N LYS A 171 -21.11 9.12 -2.02
CA LYS A 171 -22.05 8.75 -0.94
C LYS A 171 -22.70 7.38 -1.13
N THR A 172 -21.98 6.44 -1.74
CA THR A 172 -22.50 5.12 -2.08
C THR A 172 -22.23 4.10 -0.97
N SER A 173 -23.20 3.22 -0.71
CA SER A 173 -23.04 2.09 0.20
C SER A 173 -22.02 1.07 -0.30
N LEU A 174 -21.70 1.07 -1.60
CA LEU A 174 -20.63 0.24 -2.18
C LEU A 174 -19.29 0.44 -1.46
N LEU A 175 -19.06 1.62 -0.90
CA LEU A 175 -17.82 1.90 -0.18
C LEU A 175 -17.67 1.04 1.08
N LEU A 176 -18.76 0.85 1.81
CA LEU A 176 -18.77 0.02 3.02
C LEU A 176 -18.54 -1.46 2.70
N VAL A 177 -18.92 -1.90 1.51
CA VAL A 177 -18.77 -3.30 1.10
C VAL A 177 -17.42 -3.54 0.44
N PHE A 178 -16.89 -2.61 -0.36
CA PHE A 178 -15.72 -2.89 -1.21
C PHE A 178 -14.61 -1.83 -1.17
N GLY A 179 -14.91 -0.62 -0.70
CA GLY A 179 -14.17 0.58 -1.08
C GLY A 179 -12.67 0.52 -0.76
N LEU A 180 -12.32 0.26 0.50
CA LEU A 180 -10.93 0.31 0.91
C LEU A 180 -10.13 -0.90 0.40
N VAL A 181 -10.73 -2.10 0.39
CA VAL A 181 -10.03 -3.30 -0.08
C VAL A 181 -9.69 -3.25 -1.57
N ILE A 182 -10.58 -2.73 -2.42
CA ILE A 182 -10.27 -2.54 -3.84
C ILE A 182 -9.08 -1.58 -4.01
N PHE A 183 -9.10 -0.47 -3.27
CA PHE A 183 -7.98 0.47 -3.27
C PHE A 183 -6.67 -0.20 -2.83
N LEU A 184 -6.68 -0.94 -1.71
CA LEU A 184 -5.52 -1.64 -1.18
C LEU A 184 -5.02 -2.72 -2.14
N PHE A 185 -5.91 -3.37 -2.90
CA PHE A 185 -5.53 -4.37 -3.88
C PHE A 185 -4.73 -3.77 -5.02
N PHE A 186 -5.21 -2.68 -5.63
CA PHE A 186 -4.47 -1.98 -6.68
C PHE A 186 -3.16 -1.38 -6.13
N ALA A 187 -3.18 -0.86 -4.92
CA ALA A 187 -1.99 -0.35 -4.27
C ALA A 187 -0.91 -1.42 -4.08
N GLU A 188 -1.31 -2.59 -3.58
CA GLU A 188 -0.44 -3.74 -3.41
C GLU A 188 0.06 -4.26 -4.77
N PHE A 189 -0.80 -4.26 -5.80
CA PHE A 189 -0.44 -4.68 -7.15
C PHE A 189 0.70 -3.85 -7.73
N PHE A 190 0.56 -2.52 -7.74
CA PHE A 190 1.60 -1.62 -8.26
C PHE A 190 2.88 -1.66 -7.41
N HIS A 191 2.75 -1.68 -6.09
CA HIS A 191 3.90 -1.81 -5.19
C HIS A 191 4.64 -3.13 -5.39
N GLY A 192 3.92 -4.24 -5.58
CA GLY A 192 4.51 -5.54 -5.87
C GLY A 192 5.30 -5.54 -7.18
N GLN A 193 4.78 -4.90 -8.24
CA GLN A 193 5.54 -4.74 -9.49
C GLN A 193 6.84 -3.96 -9.29
N MET A 194 6.84 -2.93 -8.44
CA MET A 194 8.04 -2.14 -8.15
C MET A 194 9.11 -3.01 -7.46
N ILE A 195 8.70 -3.83 -6.49
CA ILE A 195 9.60 -4.78 -5.81
C ILE A 195 10.14 -5.81 -6.80
N GLU A 196 9.28 -6.41 -7.62
CA GLU A 196 9.67 -7.45 -8.57
C GLU A 196 10.68 -6.91 -9.61
N LYS A 197 10.41 -5.74 -10.18
CA LYS A 197 11.37 -5.05 -11.07
C LYS A 197 12.70 -4.76 -10.40
N THR A 198 12.68 -4.41 -9.11
CA THR A 198 13.92 -4.17 -8.34
C THR A 198 14.71 -5.48 -8.16
N LYS A 199 14.03 -6.58 -7.83
CA LYS A 199 14.65 -7.91 -7.69
C LYS A 199 15.24 -8.41 -9.00
N GLN A 200 14.54 -8.25 -10.12
CA GLN A 200 15.05 -8.63 -11.45
C GLN A 200 16.32 -7.85 -11.82
N LEU A 201 16.38 -6.56 -11.49
CA LEU A 201 17.58 -5.74 -11.70
C LEU A 201 18.76 -6.17 -10.82
N GLN A 202 18.48 -6.55 -9.57
CA GLN A 202 19.51 -7.10 -8.66
C GLN A 202 20.03 -8.44 -9.15
N ALA A 203 19.15 -9.35 -9.59
CA ALA A 203 19.54 -10.64 -10.17
C ALA A 203 20.41 -10.46 -11.42
N LYS A 204 20.00 -9.57 -12.34
CA LYS A 204 20.80 -9.25 -13.54
C LYS A 204 22.16 -8.62 -13.20
N ARG A 205 22.26 -7.85 -12.11
CA ARG A 205 23.53 -7.26 -11.67
C ARG A 205 24.44 -8.29 -10.98
N GLY A 206 23.87 -9.20 -10.19
CA GLY A 206 24.58 -10.33 -9.59
C GLY A 206 25.16 -11.28 -10.64
N SER A 207 24.38 -11.63 -11.66
CA SER A 207 24.84 -12.48 -12.77
C SER A 207 25.88 -11.81 -13.68
N VAL A 208 26.02 -10.48 -13.65
CA VAL A 208 27.05 -9.73 -14.40
C VAL A 208 28.37 -9.62 -13.62
N HIS A 209 28.37 -9.90 -12.31
CA HIS A 209 29.61 -10.00 -11.52
C HIS A 209 30.15 -11.43 -11.40
N GLU A 210 29.42 -12.44 -11.90
CA GLU A 210 29.92 -13.80 -12.15
C GLU A 210 30.41 -13.95 -13.61
N VAL A 211 31.35 -13.09 -14.03
CA VAL A 211 32.15 -13.35 -15.25
C VAL A 211 33.42 -14.09 -14.83
N PRO A 212 33.82 -15.18 -15.51
CA PRO A 212 34.78 -16.16 -14.97
C PRO A 212 36.19 -15.59 -14.89
N GLU A 213 36.82 -15.69 -13.71
CA GLU A 213 38.27 -15.86 -13.63
C GLU A 213 38.63 -17.23 -14.21
N ALA A 214 38.78 -17.32 -15.54
CA ALA A 214 39.47 -18.42 -16.21
C ALA A 214 39.66 -18.09 -17.70
N ASP A 215 40.60 -17.22 -18.02
CA ASP A 215 41.61 -17.52 -19.04
C ASP A 215 42.77 -16.51 -18.96
N GLN A 216 43.62 -16.68 -17.94
CA GLN A 216 44.99 -16.16 -17.95
C GLN A 216 45.94 -17.34 -17.74
N SER A 217 45.97 -18.23 -18.74
CA SER A 217 47.12 -19.09 -18.98
C SER A 217 47.09 -19.58 -20.42
N LEU A 218 47.69 -18.79 -21.32
CA LEU A 218 48.62 -19.21 -22.38
C LEU A 218 49.15 -17.97 -23.12
#